data_AF-A0A7K3DR74-F1
#
_entry.id   AF-A0A7K3DR74-F1
#
_cell.length_a   1.000
_cell.length_b   1.000
_cell.length_c   1.000
_cell.angle_alpha   90.00
_cell.angle_beta   90.00
_cell.angle_gamma   90.00
#
_symmetry.space_group_name_H-M   'P 1'
#
loop_
_entity.id
_entity.type
_entity.pdbx_description
1 polymer ?
#
loop_
_entity_poly.entity_id
_entity_poly.type
_entity_poly.pdbx_seq_one_letter_code
_entity_poly.pdbx_strand_id
1 'polypeptide(L)' 'MPRTPAVAPDVAALFLPAPLPREGRIALWAPDGSAPPGAGEEITVVRPHGTGVRSRTVPALVLPVTAALPLLLAAR' A
#
# COMPACT_ATOMS: atom_id res chain seq x y z
N MET A 1 -15.42 17.67 -8.67
CA MET A 1 -15.40 16.50 -7.77
C MET A 1 -14.25 15.59 -8.21
N PRO A 2 -13.11 15.53 -7.51
CA PRO A 2 -12.09 14.54 -7.83
C PRO A 2 -12.68 13.14 -7.56
N ARG A 3 -12.60 12.24 -8.54
CA ARG A 3 -13.07 10.85 -8.38
C ARG A 3 -12.16 10.16 -7.38
N THR A 4 -12.71 9.62 -6.29
CA THR A 4 -11.99 8.70 -5.40
C THR A 4 -11.60 7.48 -6.23
N PRO A 5 -10.31 7.15 -6.39
CA PRO A 5 -9.93 5.94 -7.11
C PRO A 5 -10.51 4.73 -6.36
N ALA A 6 -11.19 3.84 -7.07
CA ALA A 6 -11.64 2.58 -6.48
C ALA A 6 -10.40 1.74 -6.16
N VAL A 7 -10.25 1.34 -4.90
CA VAL A 7 -9.27 0.33 -4.51
C VAL A 7 -9.75 -1.01 -5.08
N ALA A 8 -8.87 -1.69 -5.82
CA ALA A 8 -9.13 -3.06 -6.25
C ALA A 8 -9.28 -3.97 -5.01
N PRO A 9 -10.15 -4.99 -5.03
CA PRO A 9 -10.51 -5.79 -3.85
C PRO A 9 -9.36 -6.58 -3.19
N ASP A 10 -8.16 -6.56 -3.75
CA ASP A 10 -7.01 -7.37 -3.30
C ASP A 10 -5.77 -6.52 -2.98
N VAL A 11 -5.95 -5.34 -2.39
CA VAL A 11 -4.82 -4.45 -2.03
C VAL A 11 -4.57 -4.50 -0.53
N ALA A 12 -3.31 -4.75 -0.15
CA ALA A 12 -2.85 -4.67 1.22
C ALA A 12 -2.35 -3.26 1.56
N ALA A 13 -2.53 -2.83 2.80
CA ALA A 13 -2.09 -1.53 3.31
C ALA A 13 -1.00 -1.68 4.37
N LEU A 14 0.04 -0.85 4.30
CA LEU A 14 1.13 -0.78 5.28
C LEU A 14 1.38 0.67 5.69
N PHE A 15 1.57 0.91 6.99
CA PHE A 15 2.02 2.21 7.48
C PHE A 15 3.54 2.32 7.37
N LEU A 16 4.03 3.39 6.74
CA LEU A 16 5.44 3.75 6.64
C LEU A 16 5.74 4.88 7.64
N PRO A 17 6.51 4.61 8.71
CA PRO A 17 6.87 5.64 9.67
C PRO A 17 7.82 6.67 9.02
N ALA A 18 7.77 7.89 9.55
CA ALA A 18 8.65 8.98 9.20
C ALA A 18 9.14 9.69 10.47
N PRO A 19 10.22 10.49 10.40
CA PRO A 19 10.75 11.21 11.56
C PRO A 19 9.71 12.15 12.21
N LEU A 20 8.85 12.80 11.42
CA LEU A 20 7.75 13.59 11.93
C LEU A 20 6.43 12.81 11.87
N PRO A 21 5.59 12.86 12.92
CA PRO A 21 4.32 12.12 12.94
C PRO A 21 3.40 12.40 11.74
N ARG A 22 3.39 13.64 11.24
CA ARG A 22 2.53 14.04 10.09
C ARG A 22 3.07 13.61 8.74
N GLU A 23 4.31 13.15 8.68
CA GLU A 23 4.97 12.68 7.45
C GLU A 23 4.83 11.18 7.26
N GLY A 24 4.18 10.47 8.20
CA GLY A 24 3.83 9.06 8.00
C GLY A 24 3.02 8.86 6.73
N ARG A 25 3.27 7.75 6.03
CA ARG A 25 2.62 7.42 4.76
C ARG A 25 1.92 6.06 4.84
N ILE A 26 1.01 5.80 3.91
CA ILE A 26 0.41 4.49 3.68
C ILE A 26 0.89 4.00 2.33
N ALA A 27 1.43 2.78 2.30
CA ALA A 27 1.70 2.06 1.06
C ALA A 27 0.57 1.07 0.79
N LEU A 28 -0.03 1.18 -0.39
CA LEU A 28 -1.02 0.27 -0.93
C LEU A 28 -0.35 -0.59 -2.02
N TRP A 29 -0.42 -1.91 -1.88
CA TRP A 29 0.29 -2.85 -2.77
C TRP A 29 -0.50 -4.16 -2.94
N ALA A 30 -0.32 -4.86 -4.07
CA ALA A 30 -1.07 -6.09 -4.36
C ALA A 30 -0.30 -7.36 -3.95
N PRO A 31 -0.89 -8.32 -3.22
CA PRO A 31 -0.23 -9.56 -2.80
C PRO A 31 0.21 -10.49 -3.93
N ASP A 32 -0.39 -10.44 -5.12
CA ASP A 32 0.16 -11.16 -6.28
C ASP A 32 1.47 -10.52 -6.80
N GLY A 33 1.71 -9.26 -6.44
CA GLY A 33 2.81 -8.42 -6.87
C GLY A 33 2.52 -7.65 -8.17
N SER A 34 1.25 -7.60 -8.58
CA SER A 34 0.80 -6.68 -9.63
C SER A 34 0.92 -5.22 -9.14
N ALA A 35 1.01 -4.28 -10.08
CA ALA A 35 1.07 -2.86 -9.76
C ALA A 35 -0.35 -2.32 -9.53
N PRO A 36 -0.66 -1.80 -8.34
CA PRO A 36 -1.90 -1.05 -8.13
C PRO A 36 -1.95 0.18 -9.04
N PRO A 37 -3.15 0.66 -9.43
CA PRO A 37 -3.28 1.91 -10.17
C PRO A 37 -2.59 3.07 -9.44
N GLY A 38 -1.72 3.80 -10.14
CA GLY A 38 -0.97 4.93 -9.58
C GLY A 38 0.25 4.53 -8.74
N ALA A 39 0.66 3.26 -8.74
CA ALA A 39 1.92 2.86 -8.13
C ALA A 39 3.09 3.61 -8.77
N GLY A 40 3.94 4.20 -7.92
CA GLY A 40 5.08 5.01 -8.34
C GLY A 40 6.32 4.84 -7.44
N GLU A 41 6.21 4.06 -6.38
CA GLU A 41 7.30 3.70 -5.48
C GLU A 41 7.35 2.17 -5.33
N GLU A 42 8.49 1.65 -4.88
CA GLU A 42 8.66 0.24 -4.55
C GLU A 42 8.81 0.08 -3.04
N ILE A 43 8.23 -0.98 -2.49
CA ILE A 43 8.42 -1.37 -1.09
C ILE A 43 8.93 -2.79 -1.00
N THR A 44 9.65 -3.10 0.07
CA THR A 44 10.07 -4.48 0.36
C THR A 44 9.18 -5.05 1.46
N VAL A 45 8.51 -6.15 1.14
CA VAL A 45 7.62 -6.87 2.07
C VAL A 45 8.18 -8.25 2.36
N VAL A 46 8.09 -8.67 3.63
CA VAL A 46 8.42 -10.03 4.05
C VAL A 46 7.13 -10.82 4.13
N ARG A 47 7.07 -11.98 3.49
CA ARG A 47 5.86 -12.80 3.42
C ARG A 47 6.11 -14.28 3.62
N PRO A 48 5.08 -15.02 4.05
CA PRO A 48 5.10 -16.48 4.03
C PRO A 48 5.46 -17.02 2.63
N HIS A 49 6.37 -17.99 2.60
CA HIS A 49 6.75 -18.70 1.40
C HIS A 49 7.12 -20.15 1.75
N GLY A 50 6.24 -21.09 1.39
CA GLY A 50 6.36 -22.48 1.81
C GLY A 50 6.34 -22.59 3.34
N THR A 51 7.38 -23.19 3.91
CA THR A 51 7.56 -23.34 5.37
C THR A 51 8.31 -22.19 6.05
N GLY A 52 8.67 -21.14 5.31
CA GLY A 52 9.43 -20.00 5.81
C GLY A 52 8.91 -18.66 5.33
N VAL A 53 9.80 -17.67 5.24
CA VAL A 53 9.48 -16.34 4.71
C VAL A 53 10.46 -15.92 3.63
N ARG A 54 10.01 -15.08 2.70
CA ARG A 54 10.87 -14.41 1.71
C ARG A 54 10.54 -12.92 1.62
N SER A 55 11.58 -12.13 1.40
CA SER A 55 11.46 -10.73 1.02
C SER A 55 11.14 -10.62 -0.47
N ARG A 56 10.23 -9.72 -0.83
CA ARG A 56 9.96 -9.34 -2.23
C ARG A 56 9.82 -7.83 -2.31
N THR A 57 10.45 -7.23 -3.32
CA THR A 57 10.22 -5.84 -3.71
C THR A 57 9.02 -5.79 -4.66
N VAL A 58 8.06 -4.93 -4.35
CA VAL A 58 6.77 -4.83 -5.05
C VAL A 58 6.39 -3.37 -5.27
N PRO A 59 5.71 -3.07 -6.39
CA PRO A 59 5.19 -1.74 -6.67
C PRO A 59 4.10 -1.37 -5.67
N ALA A 60 4.10 -0.12 -5.25
CA ALA A 60 3.15 0.44 -4.31
C ALA A 60 2.70 1.85 -4.72
N LEU A 61 1.41 2.12 -4.47
CA LEU A 61 0.88 3.47 -4.39
C LEU A 61 1.14 3.97 -2.96
N VAL A 62 1.97 5.00 -2.81
CA VAL A 62 2.32 5.56 -1.51
C VAL A 62 1.67 6.93 -1.35
N LEU A 63 0.91 7.10 -0.27
CA LEU A 63 0.09 8.27 -0.01
C LEU A 63 0.36 8.82 1.40
N PRO A 64 0.27 10.15 1.62
CA PRO A 64 0.08 10.67 2.96
C PRO A 64 -1.14 10.04 3.63
N VAL A 65 -1.11 9.84 4.94
CA VAL A 65 -2.21 9.22 5.70
C VAL A 65 -3.57 9.87 5.38
N THR A 66 -3.62 11.20 5.29
CA THR A 66 -4.86 11.94 4.99
C THR A 66 -5.47 11.59 3.63
N ALA A 67 -4.63 11.34 2.61
CA ALA A 67 -5.07 10.95 1.28
C ALA A 67 -5.47 9.47 1.20
N ALA A 68 -4.92 8.62 2.06
CA ALA A 68 -5.25 7.19 2.12
C ALA A 68 -6.57 6.90 2.85
N LEU A 69 -6.99 7.76 3.80
CA LEU A 69 -8.17 7.52 4.64
C LEU A 69 -9.45 7.18 3.85
N PRO A 70 -9.86 7.92 2.80
CA PRO A 70 -11.07 7.57 2.05
C PRO A 70 -11.01 6.17 1.42
N LEU A 71 -9.82 5.73 1.02
CA LEU A 71 -9.60 4.41 0.42
C LEU A 71 -9.70 3.31 1.47
N LEU A 72 -9.09 3.52 2.64
CA LEU A 72 -9.15 2.58 3.76
C LEU A 72 -10.56 2.43 4.33
N LEU A 73 -11.33 3.52 4.36
CA LEU A 73 -12.74 3.51 4.79
C LEU A 73 -13.67 2.84 3.76
N ALA A 74 -13.27 2.83 2.49
CA ALA A 74 -14.00 2.16 1.42
C ALA A 74 -13.68 0.65 1.33
N ALA A 75 -12.52 0.23 1.87
CA ALA A 75 -12.17 -1.18 2.00
C ALA A 75 -13.12 -1.85 3.01
N ARG A 76 -13.61 -3.05 2.67
CA ARG A 76 -14.58 -3.80 3.47
C ARG A 76 -14.00 -5.16 3.84
#